data_AF-A0A8H7SC73-F1
#
_entry.id   AF-A0A8H7SC73-F1
#
_cell.length_a   1.000
_cell.length_b   1.000
_cell.length_c   1.000
_cell.angle_alpha   90.00
_cell.angle_beta   90.00
_cell.angle_gamma   90.00
#
_symmetry.space_group_name_H-M   'P 1'
#
loop_
_entity.id
_entity.type
_entity.pdbx_description
1 polymer ?
#
loop_
_entity_poly.entity_id
_entity_poly.type
_entity_poly.pdbx_seq_one_letter_code
_entity_poly.pdbx_strand_id
1 'polypeptide(L)'
;RKGIIIIDTLLNFEYIYIASEETFNNYSTFNTNFDNQNYEESMLKANKLYSKIKAAAEVRDQFELQLKQSNNALEDFYAYIGYEKSAWDKYSLNHTRNLYERAVTIYCTDVGLWDNYITFLLEHVRLPAFLQSIEYRAIRNCPWSGILWAHYARGLEANNADKEVVIGCFDTALSNKNLLSSLEDMVILLRAKCDYLRRLIDWSDLVTTNMLIIILINSTASEEYITDLRIAFEEALMYLNERFPRTPDPYYRIERYYAFVEHQLLDNEEKAREIWEERVNKRLGRSTDAWLSYIEFERSCGNIQKCQSLYKQAIIKNLDDPQRLTNVWLNMVHEIGTMDMLQDALVKVKQKENALLHQWQVK
;
A
#
# COMPACT_ATOMS: atom_id res chain seq x y z
N ARG A 1 -40.79 14.43 28.83
CA ARG A 1 -40.69 13.51 27.66
C ARG A 1 -39.50 13.81 26.74
N LYS A 2 -39.30 15.02 26.18
CA LYS A 2 -38.11 15.32 25.36
C LYS A 2 -36.76 15.24 26.12
N GLY A 3 -36.71 15.70 27.38
CA GLY A 3 -35.52 15.55 28.23
C GLY A 3 -35.21 14.11 28.68
N ILE A 4 -36.26 13.30 28.88
CA ILE A 4 -36.15 11.85 29.17
C ILE A 4 -35.43 11.16 28.03
N ILE A 5 -35.87 11.42 26.79
CA ILE A 5 -35.24 10.83 25.61
C ILE A 5 -33.77 11.26 25.55
N ILE A 6 -33.40 12.52 25.80
CA ILE A 6 -32.00 12.95 25.71
C ILE A 6 -31.13 12.28 26.76
N ILE A 7 -31.56 12.20 28.03
CA ILE A 7 -30.74 11.63 29.11
C ILE A 7 -30.69 10.11 29.01
N ASP A 8 -31.81 9.45 28.71
CA ASP A 8 -31.81 8.01 28.42
C ASP A 8 -31.04 7.71 27.13
N THR A 9 -30.99 8.61 26.16
CA THR A 9 -30.15 8.46 24.95
C THR A 9 -28.67 8.64 25.31
N LEU A 10 -28.30 9.64 26.10
CA LEU A 10 -26.90 9.84 26.51
C LEU A 10 -26.38 8.69 27.39
N LEU A 11 -27.24 8.12 28.24
CA LEU A 11 -26.92 6.94 29.04
C LEU A 11 -26.95 5.66 28.16
N ASN A 12 -28.00 5.43 27.37
CA ASN A 12 -28.10 4.21 26.56
C ASN A 12 -27.12 4.14 25.38
N PHE A 13 -26.63 5.27 24.88
CA PHE A 13 -25.64 5.31 23.79
C PHE A 13 -24.19 5.37 24.27
N GLU A 14 -23.94 5.30 25.60
CA GLU A 14 -22.60 5.11 26.18
C GLU A 14 -21.55 6.11 25.67
N TYR A 15 -21.95 7.37 25.43
CA TYR A 15 -21.02 8.42 25.03
C TYR A 15 -20.14 8.81 26.21
N ILE A 16 -18.82 8.82 26.00
CA ILE A 16 -17.84 9.27 26.99
C ILE A 16 -17.74 10.80 26.89
N TYR A 17 -18.10 11.51 27.96
CA TYR A 17 -17.96 12.98 28.04
C TYR A 17 -17.68 13.43 29.47
N ILE A 18 -16.94 14.54 29.59
CA ILE A 18 -16.38 15.08 30.84
C ILE A 18 -17.49 15.54 31.82
N ALA A 19 -18.66 15.97 31.34
CA ALA A 19 -19.79 16.37 32.17
C ALA A 19 -20.69 15.21 32.65
N SER A 20 -20.17 13.98 32.69
CA SER A 20 -20.92 12.79 33.10
C SER A 20 -21.45 12.87 34.54
N GLU A 21 -20.75 13.58 35.43
CA GLU A 21 -21.18 13.79 36.84
C GLU A 21 -22.38 14.72 36.94
N GLU A 22 -22.36 15.86 36.24
CA GLU A 22 -23.49 16.79 36.21
C GLU A 22 -24.73 16.11 35.61
N THR A 23 -24.54 15.31 34.55
CA THR A 23 -25.66 14.61 33.91
C THR A 23 -26.22 13.50 34.79
N PHE A 24 -25.37 12.78 35.54
CA PHE A 24 -25.82 11.82 36.54
C PHE A 24 -26.62 12.48 37.67
N ASN A 25 -26.16 13.63 38.16
CA ASN A 25 -26.86 14.40 39.20
C ASN A 25 -28.22 14.93 38.71
N ASN A 26 -28.27 15.41 37.46
CA ASN A 26 -29.50 15.84 36.81
C ASN A 26 -30.48 14.67 36.60
N TYR A 27 -29.98 13.48 36.26
CA TYR A 27 -30.79 12.26 36.11
C TYR A 27 -31.37 11.79 37.45
N SER A 28 -30.57 11.81 38.53
CA SER A 28 -31.05 11.53 39.88
C SER A 28 -32.18 12.48 40.30
N THR A 29 -31.96 13.79 40.14
CA THR A 29 -32.98 14.81 40.44
C THR A 29 -34.24 14.61 39.60
N PHE A 30 -34.09 14.22 38.34
CA PHE A 30 -35.21 13.92 37.46
C PHE A 30 -36.04 12.71 37.93
N ASN A 31 -35.40 11.57 38.23
CA ASN A 31 -36.11 10.38 38.69
C ASN A 31 -36.83 10.63 40.01
N THR A 32 -36.23 11.36 40.96
CA THR A 32 -36.89 11.76 42.21
C THR A 32 -38.19 12.54 41.96
N ASN A 33 -38.19 13.42 40.95
CA ASN A 33 -39.33 14.30 40.66
C ASN A 33 -40.41 13.67 39.77
N PHE A 34 -40.07 12.70 38.91
CA PHE A 34 -40.96 12.25 37.83
C PHE A 34 -41.13 10.73 37.70
N ASP A 35 -40.27 9.91 38.32
CA ASP A 35 -40.34 8.44 38.28
C ASP A 35 -39.86 7.81 39.60
N ASN A 36 -40.31 8.38 40.72
CA ASN A 36 -39.83 7.99 42.05
C ASN A 36 -40.15 6.51 42.38
N GLN A 37 -41.18 5.94 41.75
CA GLN A 37 -41.58 4.54 41.94
C GLN A 37 -40.53 3.55 41.44
N ASN A 38 -39.79 3.88 40.39
CA ASN A 38 -38.71 3.06 39.82
C ASN A 38 -37.31 3.60 40.17
N TYR A 39 -37.21 4.55 41.10
CA TYR A 39 -35.98 5.31 41.38
C TYR A 39 -34.79 4.41 41.66
N GLU A 40 -34.93 3.45 42.59
CA GLU A 40 -33.82 2.56 42.98
C GLU A 40 -33.33 1.73 41.80
N GLU A 41 -34.24 1.16 41.01
CA GLU A 41 -33.88 0.34 39.85
C GLU A 41 -33.18 1.18 38.76
N SER A 42 -33.73 2.35 38.45
CA SER A 42 -33.18 3.28 37.46
C SER A 42 -31.81 3.82 37.88
N MET A 43 -31.64 4.18 39.15
CA MET A 43 -30.38 4.68 39.69
C MET A 43 -29.29 3.61 39.79
N LEU A 44 -29.65 2.35 40.09
CA LEU A 44 -28.68 1.25 40.06
C LEU A 44 -28.10 1.03 38.65
N LYS A 45 -28.96 1.06 37.61
CA LYS A 45 -28.53 0.96 36.20
C LYS A 45 -27.66 2.16 35.80
N ALA A 46 -28.09 3.37 36.14
CA ALA A 46 -27.35 4.59 35.82
C ALA A 46 -26.00 4.67 36.55
N ASN A 47 -25.91 4.26 37.82
CA ASN A 47 -24.65 4.31 38.57
C ASN A 47 -23.62 3.32 38.02
N LYS A 48 -24.06 2.12 37.61
CA LYS A 48 -23.18 1.14 36.95
C LYS A 48 -22.60 1.69 35.66
N LEU A 49 -23.42 2.38 34.87
CA LEU A 49 -22.99 3.00 33.62
C LEU A 49 -22.08 4.22 33.87
N TYR A 50 -22.46 5.10 34.80
CA TYR A 50 -21.67 6.28 35.19
C TYR A 50 -20.27 5.87 35.63
N SER A 51 -20.15 4.84 36.48
CA SER A 51 -18.85 4.33 36.95
C SER A 51 -17.97 3.84 35.80
N LYS A 52 -18.55 3.15 34.81
CA LYS A 52 -17.85 2.70 33.59
C LYS A 52 -17.39 3.88 32.73
N ILE A 53 -18.27 4.85 32.50
CA ILE A 53 -17.96 6.05 31.70
C ILE A 53 -16.88 6.90 32.38
N LYS A 54 -16.97 7.10 33.70
CA LYS A 54 -16.00 7.88 34.47
C LYS A 54 -14.60 7.29 34.37
N ALA A 55 -14.46 5.99 34.61
CA ALA A 55 -13.16 5.30 34.47
C ALA A 55 -12.60 5.43 33.04
N ALA A 56 -13.45 5.31 32.02
CA ALA A 56 -13.05 5.46 30.63
C ALA A 56 -12.67 6.91 30.25
N ALA A 57 -13.29 7.91 30.88
CA ALA A 57 -12.98 9.33 30.73
C ALA A 57 -11.66 9.70 31.42
N GLU A 58 -11.43 9.24 32.65
CA GLU A 58 -10.22 9.54 33.42
C GLU A 58 -8.93 9.09 32.71
N VAL A 59 -8.96 7.95 32.02
CA VAL A 59 -7.81 7.51 31.21
C VAL A 59 -7.57 8.44 30.03
N ARG A 60 -8.63 8.88 29.36
CA ARG A 60 -8.59 9.77 28.18
C ARG A 60 -8.20 11.20 28.55
N ASP A 61 -8.60 11.68 29.73
CA ASP A 61 -8.24 13.00 30.25
C ASP A 61 -6.72 13.19 30.36
N GLN A 62 -5.95 12.12 30.60
CA GLN A 62 -4.49 12.16 30.60
C GLN A 62 -3.95 12.53 29.21
N PHE A 63 -4.49 11.91 28.16
CA PHE A 63 -4.10 12.22 26.78
C PHE A 63 -4.60 13.59 26.32
N GLU A 64 -5.81 14.01 26.72
CA GLU A 64 -6.31 15.36 26.42
C GLU A 64 -5.49 16.45 27.12
N LEU A 65 -5.05 16.22 28.35
CA LEU A 65 -4.15 17.13 29.05
C LEU A 65 -2.79 17.21 28.35
N GLN A 66 -2.24 16.08 27.90
CA GLN A 66 -0.99 16.03 27.15
C GLN A 66 -1.10 16.80 25.83
N LEU A 67 -2.15 16.57 25.04
CA LEU A 67 -2.41 17.34 23.82
C LEU A 67 -2.52 18.85 24.10
N LYS A 68 -3.19 19.24 25.20
CA LYS A 68 -3.29 20.65 25.58
C LYS A 68 -1.91 21.24 25.93
N GLN A 69 -1.09 20.51 26.67
CA GLN A 69 0.24 20.96 27.09
C GLN A 69 1.22 21.09 25.93
N SER A 70 1.15 20.18 24.96
CA SER A 70 1.99 20.22 23.76
C SER A 70 1.46 21.13 22.64
N ASN A 71 0.33 21.79 22.88
CA ASN A 71 -0.37 22.60 21.88
C ASN A 71 -0.74 21.77 20.63
N ASN A 72 -1.27 20.57 20.86
CA ASN A 72 -1.73 19.60 19.87
C ASN A 72 -0.62 19.07 18.96
N ALA A 73 0.55 18.74 19.51
CA ALA A 73 1.63 18.11 18.74
C ALA A 73 1.19 16.80 18.09
N LEU A 74 1.68 16.52 16.88
CA LEU A 74 1.27 15.35 16.08
C LEU A 74 1.68 14.03 16.75
N GLU A 75 2.83 14.01 17.42
CA GLU A 75 3.34 12.85 18.15
C GLU A 75 2.39 12.45 19.29
N ASP A 76 1.79 13.42 19.98
CA ASP A 76 0.83 13.16 21.05
C ASP A 76 -0.52 12.67 20.51
N PHE A 77 -0.93 13.15 19.32
CA PHE A 77 -2.06 12.54 18.62
C PHE A 77 -1.77 11.07 18.28
N TYR A 78 -0.57 10.73 17.80
CA TYR A 78 -0.22 9.35 17.53
C TYR A 78 -0.17 8.48 18.78
N ALA A 79 0.35 9.01 19.90
CA ALA A 79 0.32 8.30 21.18
C ALA A 79 -1.12 7.99 21.62
N TYR A 80 -2.01 8.98 21.51
CA TYR A 80 -3.42 8.82 21.87
C TYR A 80 -4.16 7.87 20.93
N ILE A 81 -3.98 8.01 19.61
CA ILE A 81 -4.54 7.08 18.60
C ILE A 81 -4.02 5.65 18.85
N GLY A 82 -2.73 5.49 19.18
CA GLY A 82 -2.13 4.20 19.50
C GLY A 82 -2.78 3.55 20.71
N TYR A 83 -3.04 4.32 21.77
CA TYR A 83 -3.79 3.87 22.93
C TYR A 83 -5.20 3.41 22.54
N GLU A 84 -5.97 4.23 21.83
CA GLU A 84 -7.35 3.89 21.43
C GLU A 84 -7.40 2.61 20.57
N LYS A 85 -6.45 2.44 19.64
CA LYS A 85 -6.33 1.21 18.83
C LYS A 85 -6.02 -0.02 19.68
N SER A 86 -5.20 0.12 20.73
CA SER A 86 -4.80 -0.99 21.60
C SER A 86 -5.89 -1.43 22.58
N ALA A 87 -6.72 -0.48 23.04
CA ALA A 87 -7.77 -0.71 24.04
C ALA A 87 -9.07 -1.29 23.45
N TRP A 88 -8.96 -2.11 22.39
CA TRP A 88 -10.03 -2.43 21.43
C TRP A 88 -11.35 -2.90 22.08
N ASP A 89 -12.31 -1.97 22.17
CA ASP A 89 -13.74 -2.23 22.34
C ASP A 89 -14.57 -1.41 21.32
N LYS A 90 -15.90 -1.59 21.28
CA LYS A 90 -16.76 -0.93 20.28
C LYS A 90 -16.72 0.62 20.32
N TYR A 91 -16.26 1.25 21.40
CA TYR A 91 -16.14 2.72 21.49
C TYR A 91 -14.88 3.26 20.81
N SER A 92 -13.84 2.42 20.68
CA SER A 92 -12.55 2.79 20.08
C SER A 92 -12.66 3.31 18.64
N LEU A 93 -13.60 2.80 17.82
CA LEU A 93 -13.70 3.20 16.42
C LEU A 93 -14.05 4.69 16.24
N ASN A 94 -15.11 5.17 16.90
CA ASN A 94 -15.53 6.57 16.75
C ASN A 94 -14.56 7.53 17.43
N HIS A 95 -13.96 7.15 18.55
CA HIS A 95 -12.92 7.95 19.21
C HIS A 95 -11.66 8.05 18.36
N THR A 96 -11.15 6.93 17.85
CA THR A 96 -10.01 6.92 16.94
C THR A 96 -10.27 7.77 15.69
N ARG A 97 -11.47 7.65 15.09
CA ARG A 97 -11.89 8.52 13.98
C ARG A 97 -11.89 9.99 14.36
N ASN A 98 -12.45 10.35 15.51
CA ASN A 98 -12.47 11.73 15.98
C ASN A 98 -11.05 12.28 16.18
N LEU A 99 -10.13 11.49 16.73
CA LEU A 99 -8.73 11.88 16.89
C LEU A 99 -8.05 12.10 15.53
N TYR A 100 -8.28 11.22 14.55
CA TYR A 100 -7.81 11.44 13.18
C TYR A 100 -8.39 12.73 12.58
N GLU A 101 -9.70 12.97 12.69
CA GLU A 101 -10.36 14.18 12.17
C GLU A 101 -9.82 15.47 12.83
N ARG A 102 -9.55 15.44 14.14
CA ARG A 102 -8.89 16.54 14.85
C ARG A 102 -7.48 16.76 14.33
N ALA A 103 -6.70 15.69 14.20
CA ALA A 103 -5.31 15.75 13.74
C ALA A 103 -5.23 16.28 12.30
N VAL A 104 -6.02 15.76 11.35
CA VAL A 104 -5.97 16.21 9.95
C VAL A 104 -6.51 17.62 9.75
N THR A 105 -7.25 18.17 10.72
CA THR A 105 -7.67 19.58 10.70
C THR A 105 -6.48 20.51 10.97
N ILE A 106 -5.50 20.06 11.75
CA ILE A 106 -4.29 20.82 12.11
C ILE A 106 -3.14 20.50 11.14
N TYR A 107 -2.96 19.22 10.81
CA TYR A 107 -1.87 18.67 9.99
C TYR A 107 -2.38 18.17 8.64
N CYS A 108 -3.19 18.98 7.95
CA CYS A 108 -3.87 18.55 6.72
C CYS A 108 -2.92 18.20 5.56
N THR A 109 -1.68 18.69 5.58
CA THR A 109 -0.66 18.39 4.55
C THR A 109 0.24 17.21 4.91
N ASP A 110 -0.01 16.52 6.02
CA ASP A 110 0.75 15.33 6.40
C ASP A 110 0.20 14.08 5.69
N VAL A 111 1.00 13.56 4.75
CA VAL A 111 0.63 12.39 3.93
C VAL A 111 0.47 11.14 4.78
N GLY A 112 1.38 10.92 5.75
CA GLY A 112 1.38 9.73 6.59
C GLY A 112 0.18 9.68 7.52
N LEU A 113 -0.30 10.82 8.00
CA LEU A 113 -1.51 10.94 8.81
C LEU A 113 -2.75 10.53 8.02
N TRP A 114 -2.90 11.02 6.78
CA TRP A 114 -4.01 10.63 5.91
C TRP A 114 -3.96 9.15 5.55
N ASP A 115 -2.78 8.63 5.19
CA ASP A 115 -2.58 7.22 4.85
C ASP A 115 -2.94 6.29 6.03
N ASN A 116 -2.46 6.63 7.23
CA ASN A 116 -2.81 5.94 8.47
C ASN A 116 -4.31 5.99 8.76
N TYR A 117 -4.97 7.13 8.51
CA TYR A 117 -6.41 7.28 8.72
C TYR A 117 -7.22 6.42 7.75
N ILE A 118 -6.90 6.47 6.46
CA ILE A 118 -7.59 5.68 5.42
C ILE A 118 -7.39 4.18 5.67
N THR A 119 -6.15 3.75 5.97
CA THR A 119 -5.84 2.34 6.25
C THR A 119 -6.56 1.83 7.50
N PHE A 120 -6.62 2.64 8.56
CA PHE A 120 -7.40 2.32 9.75
C PHE A 120 -8.89 2.08 9.44
N LEU A 121 -9.48 2.90 8.55
CA LEU A 121 -10.88 2.75 8.16
C LEU A 121 -11.12 1.54 7.24
N LEU A 122 -10.17 1.22 6.35
CA LEU A 122 -10.21 0.02 5.52
C LEU A 122 -10.24 -1.24 6.37
N GLU A 123 -9.48 -1.27 7.46
CA GLU A 123 -9.43 -2.41 8.38
C GLU A 123 -10.75 -2.63 9.12
N HIS A 124 -11.44 -1.56 9.55
CA HIS A 124 -12.52 -1.66 10.54
C HIS A 124 -13.94 -1.30 10.07
N VAL A 125 -14.11 -0.44 9.05
CA VAL A 125 -15.43 0.06 8.64
C VAL A 125 -15.94 -0.62 7.37
N ARG A 126 -15.06 -0.92 6.41
CA ARG A 126 -15.37 -1.58 5.13
C ARG A 126 -16.64 -1.06 4.42
N LEU A 127 -16.91 0.25 4.48
CA LEU A 127 -18.00 0.92 3.75
C LEU A 127 -17.42 1.85 2.67
N PRO A 128 -17.36 1.41 1.39
CA PRO A 128 -16.67 2.13 0.32
C PRO A 128 -17.11 3.59 0.14
N ALA A 129 -18.41 3.87 0.21
CA ALA A 129 -18.94 5.23 0.01
C ALA A 129 -18.46 6.21 1.10
N PHE A 130 -18.29 5.72 2.33
CA PHE A 130 -17.80 6.55 3.42
C PHE A 130 -16.30 6.87 3.25
N LEU A 131 -15.49 5.86 2.89
CA LEU A 131 -14.05 6.02 2.70
C LEU A 131 -13.70 6.98 1.57
N GLN A 132 -14.45 6.92 0.46
CA GLN A 132 -14.19 7.76 -0.70
C GLN A 132 -14.21 9.27 -0.37
N SER A 133 -15.07 9.70 0.55
CA SER A 133 -15.14 11.10 0.99
C SER A 133 -13.86 11.57 1.72
N ILE A 134 -13.22 10.66 2.45
CA ILE A 134 -11.99 10.91 3.20
C ILE A 134 -10.79 10.87 2.25
N GLU A 135 -10.75 9.89 1.36
CA GLU A 135 -9.72 9.78 0.32
C GLU A 135 -9.73 11.03 -0.59
N TYR A 136 -10.91 11.52 -0.96
CA TYR A 136 -11.04 12.77 -1.73
C TYR A 136 -10.49 13.98 -0.95
N ARG A 137 -10.74 14.08 0.36
CA ARG A 137 -10.15 15.13 1.21
C ARG A 137 -8.63 15.02 1.26
N ALA A 138 -8.10 13.80 1.36
CA ALA A 138 -6.67 13.55 1.41
C ALA A 138 -5.96 14.06 0.15
N ILE A 139 -6.45 13.69 -1.04
CA ILE A 139 -5.84 14.15 -2.31
C ILE A 139 -5.99 15.67 -2.53
N ARG A 140 -7.03 16.31 -2.00
CA ARG A 140 -7.16 17.78 -2.08
C ARG A 140 -6.16 18.53 -1.22
N ASN A 141 -5.79 17.97 -0.07
CA ASN A 141 -4.80 18.59 0.81
C ASN A 141 -3.35 18.19 0.44
N CYS A 142 -3.16 16.98 -0.08
CA CYS A 142 -1.86 16.41 -0.44
C CYS A 142 -1.82 15.92 -1.90
N PRO A 143 -2.06 16.79 -2.91
CA PRO A 143 -2.17 16.37 -4.31
C PRO A 143 -0.85 15.89 -4.92
N TRP A 144 0.28 16.06 -4.23
CA TRP A 144 1.59 15.54 -4.62
C TRP A 144 1.81 14.07 -4.25
N SER A 145 0.93 13.46 -3.46
CA SER A 145 1.13 12.12 -2.90
C SER A 145 0.56 11.02 -3.81
N GLY A 146 1.44 10.17 -4.34
CA GLY A 146 1.06 9.03 -5.17
C GLY A 146 0.25 7.99 -4.40
N ILE A 147 0.58 7.76 -3.12
CA ILE A 147 -0.13 6.79 -2.28
C ILE A 147 -1.57 7.23 -2.01
N LEU A 148 -1.83 8.51 -1.73
CA LEU A 148 -3.19 9.00 -1.49
C LEU A 148 -4.05 8.98 -2.75
N TRP A 149 -3.46 9.27 -3.92
CA TRP A 149 -4.14 9.07 -5.20
C TRP A 149 -4.45 7.60 -5.46
N ALA A 150 -3.53 6.68 -5.13
CA ALA A 150 -3.78 5.25 -5.24
C ALA A 150 -4.89 4.75 -4.29
N HIS A 151 -5.03 5.34 -3.10
CA HIS A 151 -6.19 5.11 -2.22
C HIS A 151 -7.48 5.56 -2.89
N TYR A 152 -7.54 6.79 -3.37
CA TYR A 152 -8.75 7.33 -3.99
C TYR A 152 -9.18 6.55 -5.24
N ALA A 153 -8.23 6.12 -6.09
CA ALA A 153 -8.53 5.28 -7.24
C ALA A 153 -9.12 3.91 -6.84
N ARG A 154 -8.57 3.26 -5.80
CA ARG A 154 -9.15 2.02 -5.24
C ARG A 154 -10.52 2.25 -4.61
N GLY A 155 -10.74 3.40 -3.99
CA GLY A 155 -12.05 3.80 -3.47
C GLY A 155 -13.09 3.95 -4.58
N LEU A 156 -12.73 4.59 -5.70
CA LEU A 156 -13.59 4.68 -6.89
C LEU A 156 -13.93 3.28 -7.43
N GLU A 157 -12.93 2.42 -7.60
CA GLU A 157 -13.11 1.02 -8.01
C GLU A 157 -14.04 0.26 -7.05
N ALA A 158 -13.83 0.36 -5.74
CA ALA A 158 -14.64 -0.32 -4.73
C ALA A 158 -16.10 0.18 -4.67
N ASN A 159 -16.38 1.38 -5.20
CA ASN A 159 -17.73 1.92 -5.36
C ASN A 159 -18.33 1.59 -6.75
N ASN A 160 -17.69 0.73 -7.54
CA ASN A 160 -18.09 0.38 -8.91
C ASN A 160 -18.20 1.60 -9.83
N ALA A 161 -17.30 2.58 -9.68
CA ALA A 161 -17.22 3.68 -10.63
C ALA A 161 -16.82 3.18 -12.02
N ASP A 162 -17.31 3.86 -13.06
CA ASP A 162 -16.99 3.53 -14.45
C ASP A 162 -15.48 3.64 -14.72
N LYS A 163 -14.98 2.85 -15.68
CA LYS A 163 -13.56 2.78 -16.04
C LYS A 163 -12.97 4.14 -16.37
N GLU A 164 -13.72 4.97 -17.09
CA GLU A 164 -13.31 6.31 -17.50
C GLU A 164 -13.11 7.23 -16.29
N VAL A 165 -13.93 7.07 -15.25
CA VAL A 165 -13.82 7.85 -14.00
C VAL A 165 -12.56 7.45 -13.22
N VAL A 166 -12.29 6.15 -13.12
CA VAL A 166 -11.09 5.65 -12.43
C VAL A 166 -9.81 6.04 -13.20
N ILE A 167 -9.81 5.93 -14.53
CA ILE A 167 -8.68 6.36 -15.36
C ILE A 167 -8.46 7.87 -15.29
N GLY A 168 -9.53 8.68 -15.36
CA GLY A 168 -9.45 10.13 -15.24
C GLY A 168 -8.89 10.61 -13.89
N CYS A 169 -9.03 9.81 -12.83
CA CYS A 169 -8.35 10.06 -11.56
C CYS A 169 -6.82 10.03 -11.70
N PHE A 170 -6.26 9.07 -12.41
CA PHE A 170 -4.81 8.99 -12.65
C PHE A 170 -4.33 10.13 -13.53
N ASP A 171 -5.09 10.49 -14.57
CA ASP A 171 -4.75 11.63 -15.44
C ASP A 171 -4.74 12.95 -14.67
N THR A 172 -5.69 13.13 -13.75
CA THR A 172 -5.74 14.29 -12.86
C THR A 172 -4.51 14.32 -11.96
N ALA A 173 -4.10 13.19 -11.38
CA ALA A 173 -2.89 13.10 -10.55
C ALA A 173 -1.62 13.45 -11.35
N LEU A 174 -1.51 12.96 -12.59
CA LEU A 174 -0.39 13.23 -13.49
C LEU A 174 -0.31 14.69 -13.96
N SER A 175 -1.36 15.49 -13.77
CA SER A 175 -1.30 16.94 -14.01
C SER A 175 -0.52 17.71 -12.93
N ASN A 176 -0.27 17.09 -11.76
CA ASN A 176 0.40 17.74 -10.64
C ASN A 176 1.94 17.69 -10.76
N LYS A 177 2.56 18.85 -10.97
CA LYS A 177 4.03 18.96 -11.13
C LYS A 177 4.85 18.49 -9.92
N ASN A 178 4.33 18.65 -8.70
CA ASN A 178 5.04 18.21 -7.50
C ASN A 178 5.04 16.69 -7.40
N LEU A 179 3.93 16.02 -7.74
CA LEU A 179 3.88 14.57 -7.84
C LEU A 179 4.90 14.06 -8.86
N LEU A 180 4.92 14.67 -10.06
CA LEU A 180 5.83 14.28 -11.13
C LEU A 180 7.32 14.51 -10.82
N SER A 181 7.64 15.30 -9.77
CA SER A 181 9.01 15.54 -9.33
C SER A 181 9.53 14.46 -8.38
N SER A 182 8.63 13.64 -7.82
CA SER A 182 8.95 12.55 -6.92
C SER A 182 8.89 11.22 -7.67
N LEU A 183 10.06 10.57 -7.84
CA LEU A 183 10.14 9.25 -8.46
C LEU A 183 9.27 8.24 -7.70
N GLU A 184 9.30 8.28 -6.37
CA GLU A 184 8.55 7.35 -5.51
C GLU A 184 7.04 7.51 -5.68
N ASP A 185 6.52 8.74 -5.57
CA ASP A 185 5.08 8.98 -5.71
C ASP A 185 4.59 8.65 -7.12
N MET A 186 5.39 8.97 -8.14
CA MET A 186 5.06 8.68 -9.52
C MET A 186 5.01 7.17 -9.80
N VAL A 187 5.99 6.40 -9.30
CA VAL A 187 5.99 4.94 -9.43
C VAL A 187 4.79 4.33 -8.71
N ILE A 188 4.46 4.78 -7.50
CA ILE A 188 3.29 4.31 -6.75
C ILE A 188 2.00 4.55 -7.53
N LEU A 189 1.82 5.76 -8.08
CA LEU A 189 0.64 6.14 -8.85
C LEU A 189 0.50 5.28 -10.12
N LEU A 190 1.57 5.17 -10.92
CA LEU A 190 1.56 4.42 -12.18
C LEU A 190 1.35 2.93 -11.94
N ARG A 191 1.96 2.37 -10.89
CA ARG A 191 1.73 0.98 -10.47
C ARG A 191 0.27 0.77 -10.08
N ALA A 192 -0.35 1.72 -9.38
CA ALA A 192 -1.76 1.65 -9.02
C ALA A 192 -2.69 1.66 -10.26
N LYS A 193 -2.36 2.40 -11.33
CA LYS A 193 -3.07 2.35 -12.62
C LYS A 193 -2.98 0.96 -13.25
N CYS A 194 -1.77 0.38 -13.29
CA CYS A 194 -1.56 -0.98 -13.80
C CYS A 194 -2.32 -2.02 -12.97
N ASP A 195 -2.29 -1.88 -11.64
CA ASP A 195 -3.00 -2.75 -10.70
C ASP A 195 -4.52 -2.72 -10.92
N TYR A 196 -5.09 -1.54 -11.16
CA TYR A 196 -6.50 -1.38 -11.50
C TYR A 196 -6.86 -2.11 -12.80
N LEU A 197 -6.15 -1.83 -13.89
CA LEU A 197 -6.41 -2.46 -15.19
C LEU A 197 -6.23 -3.98 -15.14
N ARG A 198 -5.24 -4.48 -14.39
CA ARG A 198 -5.05 -5.92 -14.18
C ARG A 198 -6.24 -6.58 -13.49
N ARG A 199 -6.92 -5.88 -12.56
CA ARG A 199 -8.10 -6.40 -11.86
C ARG A 199 -9.36 -6.43 -12.72
N LEU A 200 -9.40 -5.69 -13.84
CA LEU A 200 -10.49 -5.76 -14.81
C LEU A 200 -10.43 -7.02 -15.67
N ILE A 201 -9.25 -7.64 -15.79
CA ILE A 201 -9.07 -8.86 -16.59
C ILE A 201 -9.62 -10.06 -15.81
N ASP A 202 -10.53 -10.80 -16.43
CA ASP A 202 -10.90 -12.13 -15.95
C ASP A 202 -9.83 -13.14 -16.36
N TRP A 203 -9.00 -13.53 -15.39
CA TRP A 203 -7.92 -14.50 -15.61
C TRP A 203 -8.42 -15.95 -15.73
N SER A 204 -9.66 -16.24 -15.32
CA SER A 204 -10.22 -17.60 -15.41
C SER A 204 -10.56 -18.00 -16.85
N ASP A 205 -10.95 -17.01 -17.66
CA ASP A 205 -11.19 -17.18 -19.09
C ASP A 205 -9.91 -17.59 -19.85
N LEU A 206 -8.74 -17.17 -19.39
CA LEU A 206 -7.45 -17.46 -20.05
C LEU A 206 -6.94 -18.89 -19.80
N VAL A 207 -7.24 -19.47 -18.63
CA VAL A 207 -6.79 -20.83 -18.26
C VAL A 207 -7.56 -21.91 -19.02
N THR A 208 -8.83 -21.66 -19.32
CA THR A 208 -9.69 -22.59 -20.06
C THR A 208 -9.21 -22.79 -21.51
N THR A 209 -8.51 -21.80 -22.07
CA THR A 209 -7.98 -21.79 -23.44
C THR A 209 -6.79 -22.73 -23.66
N ASN A 210 -6.10 -23.16 -22.58
CA ASN A 210 -4.97 -24.10 -22.65
C ASN A 210 -5.39 -25.59 -22.67
N MET A 211 -6.68 -25.91 -22.56
CA MET A 211 -7.21 -27.27 -22.75
C MET A 211 -8.17 -27.29 -23.96
N LEU A 212 -7.62 -27.61 -25.15
CA LEU A 212 -8.38 -27.97 -26.36
C LEU A 212 -9.49 -26.98 -26.77
N ILE A 213 -9.10 -25.90 -27.44
CA ILE A 213 -9.66 -25.35 -28.70
C ILE A 213 -9.12 -23.92 -28.84
N ILE A 214 -8.03 -23.79 -29.58
CA ILE A 214 -7.80 -22.61 -30.39
C ILE A 214 -8.93 -22.62 -31.42
N ILE A 215 -9.60 -21.48 -31.63
CA ILE A 215 -10.62 -21.21 -32.69
C ILE A 215 -12.08 -21.39 -32.21
N LEU A 216 -12.66 -20.33 -31.61
CA LEU A 216 -13.96 -19.72 -32.04
C LEU A 216 -14.55 -18.69 -31.06
N ILE A 217 -14.06 -18.56 -29.82
CA ILE A 217 -14.57 -17.56 -28.85
C ILE A 217 -13.41 -16.95 -28.06
N ASN A 218 -12.47 -16.26 -28.72
CA ASN A 218 -11.79 -15.18 -28.02
C ASN A 218 -12.86 -14.12 -27.79
N SER A 219 -13.34 -13.97 -26.56
CA SER A 219 -14.11 -12.80 -26.17
C SER A 219 -13.24 -11.58 -26.44
N THR A 220 -13.60 -10.80 -27.46
CA THR A 220 -12.86 -9.59 -27.88
C THR A 220 -12.58 -8.62 -26.73
N ALA A 221 -13.41 -8.68 -25.69
CA ALA A 221 -13.27 -7.88 -24.47
C ALA A 221 -12.01 -8.23 -23.65
N SER A 222 -11.64 -9.51 -23.49
CA SER A 222 -10.48 -9.89 -22.66
C SER A 222 -9.16 -9.46 -23.33
N GLU A 223 -9.09 -9.53 -24.66
CA GLU A 223 -7.96 -9.00 -25.44
C GLU A 223 -7.85 -7.48 -25.35
N GLU A 224 -8.98 -6.76 -25.33
CA GLU A 224 -9.01 -5.30 -25.14
C GLU A 224 -8.42 -4.92 -23.78
N TYR A 225 -8.85 -5.55 -22.69
CA TYR A 225 -8.32 -5.27 -21.35
C TYR A 225 -6.84 -5.63 -21.20
N ILE A 226 -6.37 -6.72 -21.82
CA ILE A 226 -4.94 -7.07 -21.87
C ILE A 226 -4.15 -6.00 -22.63
N THR A 227 -4.70 -5.51 -23.74
CA THR A 227 -4.09 -4.44 -24.54
C THR A 227 -4.00 -3.16 -23.73
N ASP A 228 -5.06 -2.76 -23.02
CA ASP A 228 -5.05 -1.60 -22.15
C ASP A 228 -4.02 -1.73 -21.02
N LEU A 229 -3.89 -2.91 -20.42
CA LEU A 229 -2.89 -3.17 -19.38
C LEU A 229 -1.46 -3.02 -19.94
N ARG A 230 -1.19 -3.59 -21.13
CA ARG A 230 0.11 -3.43 -21.82
C ARG A 230 0.40 -1.97 -22.13
N ILE A 231 -0.59 -1.23 -22.66
CA ILE A 231 -0.47 0.21 -22.93
C ILE A 231 -0.13 0.95 -21.63
N ALA A 232 -0.81 0.65 -20.52
CA ALA A 232 -0.53 1.30 -19.24
C ALA A 232 0.88 1.03 -18.71
N PHE A 233 1.42 -0.19 -18.91
CA PHE A 233 2.81 -0.48 -18.58
C PHE A 233 3.79 0.31 -19.45
N GLU A 234 3.59 0.33 -20.77
CA GLU A 234 4.48 1.07 -21.69
C GLU A 234 4.40 2.58 -21.43
N GLU A 235 3.21 3.14 -21.18
CA GLU A 235 3.00 4.53 -20.76
C GLU A 235 3.74 4.83 -19.46
N ALA A 236 3.59 3.97 -18.46
CA ALA A 236 4.25 4.16 -17.16
C ALA A 236 5.78 4.20 -17.32
N LEU A 237 6.35 3.27 -18.08
CA LEU A 237 7.78 3.24 -18.37
C LEU A 237 8.21 4.46 -19.18
N MET A 238 7.43 4.88 -20.18
CA MET A 238 7.70 6.08 -20.96
C MET A 238 7.75 7.32 -20.07
N TYR A 239 6.73 7.53 -19.22
CA TYR A 239 6.67 8.68 -18.32
C TYR A 239 7.84 8.72 -17.33
N LEU A 240 8.19 7.57 -16.74
CA LEU A 240 9.36 7.48 -15.85
C LEU A 240 10.66 7.78 -16.60
N ASN A 241 10.79 7.29 -17.84
CA ASN A 241 11.98 7.51 -18.65
C ASN A 241 12.16 8.96 -19.08
N GLU A 242 11.07 9.66 -19.39
CA GLU A 242 11.07 11.08 -19.74
C GLU A 242 11.36 11.98 -18.55
N ARG A 243 10.77 11.67 -17.39
CA ARG A 243 10.93 12.49 -16.16
C ARG A 243 12.24 12.21 -15.44
N PHE A 244 12.70 10.96 -15.43
CA PHE A 244 13.87 10.53 -14.67
C PHE A 244 14.91 9.80 -15.54
N PRO A 245 15.45 10.45 -16.60
CA PRO A 245 16.34 9.78 -17.56
C PRO A 245 17.68 9.33 -16.96
N ARG A 246 18.11 9.91 -15.83
CA ARG A 246 19.40 9.61 -15.17
C ARG A 246 19.25 8.85 -13.85
N THR A 247 18.03 8.72 -13.35
CA THR A 247 17.72 8.15 -12.03
C THR A 247 16.59 7.13 -12.19
N PRO A 248 16.89 5.93 -12.72
CA PRO A 248 15.88 4.89 -12.84
C PRO A 248 15.40 4.44 -11.46
N ASP A 249 14.22 3.84 -11.39
CA ASP A 249 13.71 3.22 -10.17
C ASP A 249 14.70 2.14 -9.68
N PRO A 250 15.30 2.28 -8.48
CA PRO A 250 16.27 1.32 -7.97
C PRO A 250 15.72 -0.10 -7.87
N TYR A 251 14.39 -0.21 -7.66
CA TYR A 251 13.68 -1.48 -7.47
C TYR A 251 12.92 -1.96 -8.71
N TYR A 252 12.97 -1.19 -9.81
CA TYR A 252 12.39 -1.56 -11.12
C TYR A 252 10.97 -2.16 -11.00
N ARG A 253 10.15 -1.53 -10.15
CA ARG A 253 8.87 -2.07 -9.68
C ARG A 253 7.89 -2.29 -10.82
N ILE A 254 7.92 -1.44 -11.83
CA ILE A 254 7.02 -1.51 -12.99
C ILE A 254 7.55 -2.55 -13.99
N GLU A 255 8.84 -2.56 -14.30
CA GLU A 255 9.45 -3.53 -15.21
C GLU A 255 9.28 -4.96 -14.69
N ARG A 256 9.57 -5.20 -13.40
CA ARG A 256 9.39 -6.51 -12.77
C ARG A 256 7.93 -6.95 -12.83
N TYR A 257 7.01 -6.03 -12.60
CA TYR A 257 5.59 -6.34 -12.63
C TYR A 257 5.13 -6.67 -14.05
N TYR A 258 5.55 -5.88 -15.04
CA TYR A 258 5.20 -6.10 -16.44
C TYR A 258 5.73 -7.46 -16.94
N ALA A 259 7.01 -7.75 -16.68
CA ALA A 259 7.60 -9.04 -17.06
C ALA A 259 6.93 -10.22 -16.35
N PHE A 260 6.51 -10.06 -15.09
CA PHE A 260 5.73 -11.06 -14.37
C PHE A 260 4.38 -11.32 -15.03
N VAL A 261 3.64 -10.26 -15.39
CA VAL A 261 2.33 -10.39 -16.07
C VAL A 261 2.49 -11.11 -17.41
N GLU A 262 3.44 -10.69 -18.25
CA GLU A 262 3.68 -11.31 -19.55
C GLU A 262 4.07 -12.79 -19.41
N HIS A 263 4.97 -13.12 -18.50
CA HIS A 263 5.44 -14.49 -18.34
C HIS A 263 4.42 -15.41 -17.65
N GLN A 264 3.97 -15.03 -16.46
CA GLN A 264 3.22 -15.93 -15.58
C GLN A 264 1.73 -15.94 -15.87
N LEU A 265 1.18 -14.85 -16.43
CA LEU A 265 -0.26 -14.74 -16.65
C LEU A 265 -0.65 -14.81 -18.13
N LEU A 266 0.24 -14.41 -19.05
CA LEU A 266 -0.02 -14.39 -20.50
C LEU A 266 0.80 -15.40 -21.30
N ASP A 267 1.65 -16.19 -20.63
CA ASP A 267 2.54 -17.20 -21.24
C ASP A 267 3.41 -16.64 -22.40
N ASN A 268 3.76 -15.35 -22.32
CA ASN A 268 4.50 -14.62 -23.33
C ASN A 268 5.95 -14.42 -22.90
N GLU A 269 6.73 -15.49 -23.00
CA GLU A 269 8.14 -15.48 -22.60
C GLU A 269 9.01 -14.55 -23.45
N GLU A 270 8.70 -14.41 -24.74
CA GLU A 270 9.45 -13.56 -25.66
C GLU A 270 9.36 -12.09 -25.26
N LYS A 271 8.15 -11.62 -24.93
CA LYS A 271 7.96 -10.24 -24.49
C LYS A 271 8.57 -9.98 -23.12
N ALA A 272 8.37 -10.90 -22.17
CA ALA A 272 9.00 -10.78 -20.84
C ALA A 272 10.53 -10.68 -20.94
N ARG A 273 11.14 -11.47 -21.83
CA ARG A 273 12.57 -11.44 -22.13
C ARG A 273 13.01 -10.15 -22.79
N GLU A 274 12.25 -9.64 -23.77
CA GLU A 274 12.52 -8.34 -24.40
C GLU A 274 12.58 -7.23 -23.35
N ILE A 275 11.61 -7.19 -22.43
CA ILE A 275 11.54 -6.21 -21.33
C ILE A 275 12.81 -6.30 -20.47
N TRP A 276 13.19 -7.50 -20.05
CA TRP A 276 14.39 -7.70 -19.24
C TRP A 276 15.67 -7.31 -20.00
N GLU A 277 15.85 -7.78 -21.24
CA GLU A 277 17.05 -7.49 -22.04
C GLU A 277 17.19 -6.01 -22.33
N GLU A 278 16.11 -5.32 -22.71
CA GLU A 278 16.15 -3.90 -23.02
C GLU A 278 16.49 -3.08 -21.76
N ARG A 279 15.87 -3.40 -20.62
CA ARG A 279 15.90 -2.55 -19.43
C ARG A 279 17.08 -2.86 -18.50
N VAL A 280 17.40 -4.14 -18.27
CA VAL A 280 18.54 -4.54 -17.43
C VAL A 280 19.86 -4.22 -18.12
N ASN A 281 20.03 -4.57 -19.39
CA ASN A 281 21.31 -4.34 -20.06
C ASN A 281 21.60 -2.87 -20.32
N LYS A 282 20.58 -2.05 -20.63
CA LYS A 282 20.79 -0.65 -21.04
C LYS A 282 20.75 0.35 -19.87
N ARG A 283 19.92 0.12 -18.85
CA ARG A 283 19.70 1.10 -17.77
C ARG A 283 20.14 0.60 -16.39
N LEU A 284 19.79 -0.64 -16.04
CA LEU A 284 19.97 -1.18 -14.69
C LEU A 284 21.18 -2.11 -14.54
N GLY A 285 22.13 -2.06 -15.49
CA GLY A 285 23.24 -3.02 -15.56
C GLY A 285 24.20 -3.01 -14.36
N ARG A 286 24.05 -2.08 -13.42
CA ARG A 286 24.79 -2.02 -12.15
C ARG A 286 24.05 -2.65 -10.96
N SER A 287 22.73 -2.85 -11.04
CA SER A 287 21.93 -3.44 -9.96
C SER A 287 22.03 -4.95 -10.00
N THR A 288 22.56 -5.56 -8.94
CA THR A 288 22.65 -7.00 -8.79
C THR A 288 21.26 -7.63 -8.69
N ASP A 289 20.33 -6.99 -7.98
CA ASP A 289 18.97 -7.50 -7.79
C ASP A 289 18.23 -7.60 -9.13
N ALA A 290 18.44 -6.62 -10.03
CA ALA A 290 17.87 -6.62 -11.38
C ALA A 290 18.41 -7.79 -12.21
N TRP A 291 19.72 -8.05 -12.16
CA TRP A 291 20.33 -9.21 -12.84
C TRP A 291 19.83 -10.53 -12.27
N LEU A 292 19.73 -10.64 -10.95
CA LEU A 292 19.21 -11.85 -10.30
C LEU A 292 17.73 -12.10 -10.65
N SER A 293 16.91 -11.05 -10.71
CA SER A 293 15.51 -11.16 -11.12
C SER A 293 15.37 -11.61 -12.57
N TYR A 294 16.22 -11.10 -13.47
CA TYR A 294 16.23 -11.56 -14.87
C TYR A 294 16.67 -13.02 -14.98
N ILE A 295 17.68 -13.42 -14.22
CA ILE A 295 18.14 -14.82 -14.22
C ILE A 295 17.08 -15.74 -13.64
N GLU A 296 16.38 -15.33 -12.58
CA GLU A 296 15.27 -16.11 -11.99
C GLU A 296 14.12 -16.28 -12.99
N PHE A 297 13.84 -15.28 -13.82
CA PHE A 297 12.90 -15.40 -14.93
C PHE A 297 13.37 -16.40 -16.00
N GLU A 298 14.62 -16.33 -16.47
CA GLU A 298 15.08 -17.33 -17.45
C GLU A 298 15.17 -18.74 -16.84
N ARG A 299 15.35 -18.83 -15.52
CA ARG A 299 15.29 -20.08 -14.77
C ARG A 299 13.87 -20.63 -14.73
N SER A 300 12.84 -19.80 -14.52
CA SER A 300 11.44 -20.24 -14.56
C SER A 300 11.00 -20.70 -15.95
N CYS A 301 11.58 -20.15 -17.02
CA CYS A 301 11.44 -20.65 -18.39
C CYS A 301 12.24 -21.94 -18.68
N GLY A 302 13.05 -22.45 -17.73
CA GLY A 302 13.88 -23.64 -17.92
C GLY A 302 15.14 -23.45 -18.77
N ASN A 303 15.51 -22.21 -19.12
CA ASN A 303 16.63 -21.90 -20.02
C ASN A 303 17.97 -21.81 -19.27
N ILE A 304 18.48 -22.94 -18.79
CA ILE A 304 19.70 -23.03 -17.98
C ILE A 304 20.93 -22.45 -18.70
N GLN A 305 21.07 -22.70 -20.01
CA GLN A 305 22.18 -22.17 -20.82
C GLN A 305 22.16 -20.64 -20.86
N LYS A 306 20.97 -20.04 -20.93
CA LYS A 306 20.81 -18.60 -20.93
C LYS A 306 21.07 -18.01 -19.55
N CYS A 307 20.65 -18.67 -18.48
CA CYS A 307 21.02 -18.29 -17.12
C CYS A 307 22.55 -18.20 -16.97
N GLN A 308 23.28 -19.20 -17.48
CA GLN A 308 24.75 -19.19 -17.45
C GLN A 308 25.34 -18.02 -18.25
N SER A 309 24.80 -17.72 -19.42
CA SER A 309 25.27 -16.59 -20.24
C SER A 309 25.01 -15.25 -19.55
N LEU A 310 23.87 -15.10 -18.87
CA LEU A 310 23.52 -13.90 -18.09
C LEU A 310 24.43 -13.70 -16.88
N TYR A 311 24.73 -14.74 -16.11
CA TYR A 311 25.73 -14.64 -15.03
C TYR A 311 27.09 -14.17 -15.54
N LYS A 312 27.52 -14.70 -16.69
CA LYS A 312 28.79 -14.30 -17.34
C LYS A 312 28.75 -12.84 -17.79
N GLN A 313 27.61 -12.34 -18.25
CA GLN A 313 27.45 -10.93 -18.64
C GLN A 313 27.43 -10.02 -17.40
N ALA A 314 26.67 -10.41 -16.38
CA ALA A 314 26.49 -9.64 -15.15
C ALA A 314 27.81 -9.46 -14.38
N ILE A 315 28.60 -10.54 -14.20
CA ILE A 315 29.83 -10.49 -13.40
C ILE A 315 30.90 -9.54 -13.97
N ILE A 316 30.87 -9.28 -15.29
CA ILE A 316 31.80 -8.34 -15.94
C ILE A 316 31.40 -6.89 -15.62
N LYS A 317 30.14 -6.62 -15.32
CA LYS A 317 29.65 -5.27 -14.99
C LYS A 317 30.14 -4.78 -13.62
N ASN A 318 30.07 -3.47 -13.44
CA ASN A 318 30.34 -2.84 -12.15
C ASN A 318 29.07 -2.87 -11.29
N LEU A 319 28.89 -3.99 -10.59
CA LEU A 319 27.74 -4.27 -9.76
C LEU A 319 27.85 -3.61 -8.39
N ASP A 320 26.71 -3.31 -7.78
CA ASP A 320 26.55 -2.85 -6.40
C ASP A 320 26.94 -3.93 -5.36
N ASP A 321 26.47 -5.17 -5.55
CA ASP A 321 26.76 -6.32 -4.69
C ASP A 321 27.24 -7.53 -5.53
N PRO A 322 28.49 -7.51 -6.00
CA PRO A 322 29.03 -8.62 -6.78
C PRO A 322 29.12 -9.93 -5.98
N GLN A 323 29.23 -9.88 -4.65
CA GLN A 323 29.35 -11.09 -3.82
C GLN A 323 28.04 -11.87 -3.77
N ARG A 324 26.90 -11.18 -3.67
CA ARG A 324 25.59 -11.81 -3.76
C ARG A 324 25.40 -12.50 -5.11
N LEU A 325 25.80 -11.86 -6.22
CA LEU A 325 25.73 -12.49 -7.55
C LEU A 325 26.55 -13.79 -7.60
N THR A 326 27.79 -13.78 -7.12
CA THR A 326 28.67 -14.96 -7.17
C THR A 326 28.15 -16.11 -6.32
N ASN A 327 27.60 -15.83 -5.14
CA ASN A 327 27.03 -16.85 -4.26
C ASN A 327 25.80 -17.51 -4.91
N VAL A 328 24.88 -16.71 -5.47
CA VAL A 328 23.70 -17.26 -6.15
C VAL A 328 24.10 -18.03 -7.42
N TRP A 329 25.12 -17.57 -8.15
CA TRP A 329 25.63 -18.29 -9.31
C TRP A 329 26.17 -19.68 -8.94
N LEU A 330 27.00 -19.76 -7.89
CA LEU A 330 27.54 -21.04 -7.43
C LEU A 330 26.43 -21.99 -6.96
N ASN A 331 25.45 -21.49 -6.20
CA ASN A 331 24.30 -22.29 -5.77
C ASN A 331 23.52 -22.86 -6.95
N MET A 332 23.22 -22.04 -7.97
CA MET A 332 22.52 -22.51 -9.17
C MET A 332 23.30 -23.63 -9.88
N VAL A 333 24.62 -23.47 -10.02
CA VAL A 333 25.46 -24.47 -10.67
C VAL A 333 25.59 -25.75 -9.82
N HIS A 334 25.54 -25.65 -8.49
CA HIS A 334 25.46 -26.82 -7.61
C HIS A 334 24.13 -27.57 -7.74
N GLU A 335 23.02 -26.86 -7.95
CA GLU A 335 21.69 -27.46 -8.05
C GLU A 335 21.44 -28.12 -9.43
N ILE A 336 21.87 -27.48 -10.52
CA ILE A 336 21.43 -27.82 -11.89
C ILE A 336 22.60 -27.93 -12.88
N GLY A 337 23.81 -27.52 -12.49
CA GLY A 337 24.95 -27.40 -13.40
C GLY A 337 25.74 -28.68 -13.64
N THR A 338 26.52 -28.68 -14.72
CA THR A 338 27.52 -29.72 -15.01
C THR A 338 28.89 -29.37 -14.39
N MET A 339 29.80 -30.34 -14.33
CA MET A 339 31.16 -30.12 -13.83
C MET A 339 31.89 -28.99 -14.58
N ASP A 340 31.71 -28.91 -15.90
CA ASP A 340 32.31 -27.86 -16.73
C ASP A 340 31.76 -26.47 -16.38
N MET A 341 30.45 -26.37 -16.10
CA MET A 341 29.82 -25.13 -15.66
C MET A 341 30.35 -24.69 -14.29
N LEU A 342 30.57 -25.64 -13.39
CA LEU A 342 31.13 -25.38 -12.05
C LEU A 342 32.56 -24.87 -12.14
N GLN A 343 33.41 -25.52 -12.94
CA GLN A 343 34.79 -25.08 -13.14
C GLN A 343 34.86 -23.66 -13.74
N ASP A 344 34.06 -23.37 -14.76
CA ASP A 344 34.00 -22.05 -15.39
C ASP A 344 33.47 -20.97 -14.43
N ALA A 345 32.44 -21.29 -13.63
CA ALA A 345 31.93 -20.39 -12.61
C ALA A 345 33.01 -20.08 -11.54
N LEU A 346 33.68 -21.09 -11.00
CA LEU A 346 34.74 -20.93 -10.01
C LEU A 346 35.88 -20.03 -10.52
N VAL A 347 36.32 -20.22 -11.76
CA VAL A 347 37.38 -19.38 -12.37
C VAL A 347 36.93 -17.92 -12.45
N LYS A 348 35.70 -17.66 -12.92
CA LYS A 348 35.19 -16.29 -13.10
C LYS A 348 34.89 -15.59 -11.77
N VAL A 349 34.33 -16.31 -10.80
CA VAL A 349 34.16 -15.83 -9.43
C VAL A 349 35.52 -15.44 -8.86
N LYS A 350 36.54 -16.31 -8.99
CA LYS A 350 37.86 -16.02 -8.44
C LYS A 350 38.53 -14.82 -9.09
N GLN A 351 38.40 -14.66 -10.40
CA GLN A 351 38.88 -13.48 -11.12
C GLN A 351 38.22 -12.20 -10.61
N LYS A 352 36.90 -12.21 -10.38
CA LYS A 352 36.17 -11.06 -9.86
C LYS A 352 36.56 -10.72 -8.42
N GLU A 353 36.71 -11.72 -7.55
CA GLU A 353 37.20 -11.53 -6.18
C GLU A 353 38.57 -10.85 -6.15
N ASN A 354 39.53 -11.35 -6.95
CA ASN A 354 40.86 -10.77 -7.03
C ASN A 354 40.83 -9.33 -7.54
N ALA A 355 39.99 -9.05 -8.54
CA ALA A 355 39.81 -7.68 -9.05
C ALA A 355 39.24 -6.73 -7.98
N LEU A 356 38.28 -7.20 -7.18
CA LEU A 356 37.73 -6.43 -6.06
C LEU A 356 38.80 -6.19 -4.98
N LEU A 357 39.56 -7.22 -4.58
CA LEU A 357 40.63 -7.08 -3.59
C LEU A 357 41.69 -6.05 -4.02
N HIS A 358 42.08 -6.04 -5.29
CA HIS A 358 43.00 -5.02 -5.81
C HIS A 358 42.42 -3.61 -5.78
N GLN A 359 41.12 -3.44 -6.08
CA GLN A 359 40.47 -2.13 -5.98
C GLN A 359 40.41 -1.59 -4.53
N TRP A 360 40.35 -2.47 -3.54
CA TRP A 360 40.35 -2.10 -2.12
C TRP A 360 41.74 -1.72 -1.61
N GLN A 361 42.81 -2.28 -2.19
CA GLN A 361 44.20 -1.97 -1.82
C GLN A 361 44.70 -0.65 -2.42
N VAL A 362 44.03 -0.12 -3.45
CA VAL A 362 44.43 1.10 -4.18
C VAL A 362 43.64 2.34 -3.74
N LYS A 363 42.57 2.17 -2.94
CA LYS A 363 41.87 3.25 -2.25
C LYS A 363 42.46 3.48 -0.86
#